data_AF-A0A0N8TAD5-F1
#
_entry.id   AF-A0A0N8TAD5-F1
#
_cell.length_a   1.000
_cell.length_b   1.000
_cell.length_c   1.000
_cell.angle_alpha   90.00
_cell.angle_beta   90.00
_cell.angle_gamma   90.00
#
_symmetry.space_group_name_H-M   'P 1'
#
loop_
_entity.id
_entity.type
_entity.pdbx_description
1 polymer ?
#
loop_
_entity_poly.entity_id
_entity_poly.type
_entity_poly.pdbx_seq_one_letter_code
_entity_poly.pdbx_strand_id
1 'polypeptide(L)'
;MRARKAEAFERMRRDYRTLRDEQWAGDKRFDAWINSPMNNAKLLPFGLYDQWVPAFETLFRQVNGDWQAFYHAVDKLGAMPVEARKAALRALMP
;
A
#
# COMPACT_ATOMS: atom_id res chain seq x y z
N MET A 1 -3.57 -24.50 1.53
CA MET A 1 -3.32 -23.11 1.05
C MET A 1 -4.55 -22.48 0.39
N ARG A 2 -5.23 -23.15 -0.55
CA ARG A 2 -6.44 -22.61 -1.23
C ARG A 2 -7.60 -22.24 -0.28
N ALA A 3 -7.91 -23.10 0.71
CA ALA A 3 -8.96 -22.82 1.70
C ALA A 3 -8.67 -21.55 2.53
N ARG A 4 -7.47 -21.44 3.12
CA ARG A 4 -7.03 -20.24 3.86
C ARG A 4 -7.08 -18.96 3.02
N LYS A 5 -6.76 -19.05 1.72
CA LYS A 5 -6.86 -17.91 0.80
C LYS A 5 -8.32 -17.50 0.58
N ALA A 6 -9.21 -18.45 0.37
CA ALA A 6 -10.64 -18.18 0.22
C ALA A 6 -11.23 -17.55 1.49
N GLU A 7 -10.88 -18.08 2.67
CA GLU A 7 -11.29 -17.52 3.96
C GLU A 7 -10.81 -16.08 4.16
N ALA A 8 -9.59 -15.75 3.71
CA ALA A 8 -9.07 -14.39 3.78
C ALA A 8 -9.88 -13.42 2.90
N PHE A 9 -10.27 -13.84 1.70
CA PHE A 9 -11.14 -13.02 0.85
C PHE A 9 -12.55 -12.86 1.42
N GLU A 10 -13.10 -13.90 2.05
CA GLU A 10 -14.39 -13.79 2.73
C GLU A 10 -14.34 -12.88 3.95
N ARG A 11 -13.23 -12.88 4.70
CA ARG A 11 -12.99 -11.88 5.76
C ARG A 11 -12.97 -10.46 5.20
N MET A 12 -12.14 -10.22 4.19
CA MET A 12 -12.06 -8.91 3.51
C MET A 12 -13.44 -8.41 3.03
N ARG A 13 -14.27 -9.29 2.46
CA ARG A 13 -15.63 -8.95 2.02
C ARG A 13 -16.57 -8.61 3.18
N ARG A 14 -16.43 -9.28 4.33
CA ARG A 14 -17.19 -8.93 5.55
C ARG A 14 -16.77 -7.57 6.08
N ASP A 15 -15.47 -7.35 6.24
CA ASP A 15 -14.92 -6.09 6.77
C ASP A 15 -15.33 -4.91 5.89
N TYR A 16 -15.30 -5.08 4.56
CA TYR A 16 -15.81 -4.10 3.62
C TYR A 16 -17.29 -3.76 3.85
N ARG A 17 -18.16 -4.77 4.05
CA ARG A 17 -19.60 -4.52 4.25
C ARG A 17 -19.86 -3.73 5.53
N THR A 18 -19.17 -4.07 6.62
CA THR A 18 -19.23 -3.30 7.86
C THR A 18 -18.84 -1.84 7.64
N LEU A 19 -17.68 -1.60 7.00
CA LEU A 19 -17.21 -0.25 6.70
C LEU A 19 -18.18 0.53 5.81
N ARG A 20 -18.68 -0.11 4.75
CA ARG A 20 -19.64 0.45 3.80
C ARG A 20 -20.92 0.90 4.48
N ASP A 21 -21.51 0.00 5.26
CA ASP A 21 -22.84 0.20 5.84
C ASP A 21 -22.80 1.13 7.06
N GLU A 22 -21.70 1.16 7.81
CA GLU A 22 -21.56 1.99 9.01
C GLU A 22 -20.92 3.36 8.74
N GLN A 23 -19.74 3.39 8.13
CA GLN A 23 -18.94 4.62 8.05
C GLN A 23 -19.18 5.39 6.75
N TRP A 24 -19.60 4.70 5.69
CA TRP A 24 -19.81 5.30 4.37
C TRP A 24 -21.29 5.45 4.02
N ALA A 25 -22.18 5.34 5.00
CA ALA A 25 -23.63 5.51 4.84
C ALA A 25 -24.24 4.64 3.71
N GLY A 26 -23.72 3.42 3.54
CA GLY A 26 -24.19 2.47 2.53
C GLY A 26 -23.69 2.73 1.10
N ASP A 27 -22.65 3.54 0.91
CA ASP A 27 -22.09 3.86 -0.40
C ASP A 27 -21.50 2.64 -1.12
N LYS A 28 -22.14 2.24 -2.23
CA LYS A 28 -21.84 1.02 -2.99
C LYS A 28 -20.79 1.19 -4.09
N ARG A 29 -20.09 2.32 -4.18
CA ARG A 29 -19.12 2.61 -5.26
C ARG A 29 -18.08 1.49 -5.50
N PHE A 30 -17.75 0.70 -4.47
CA PHE A 30 -16.77 -0.39 -4.55
C PHE A 30 -17.36 -1.80 -4.60
N ASP A 31 -18.69 -1.97 -4.56
CA ASP A 31 -19.36 -3.28 -4.51
C ASP A 31 -18.95 -4.18 -5.69
N ALA A 32 -18.89 -3.61 -6.90
CA ALA A 32 -18.49 -4.34 -8.10
C ALA A 32 -17.05 -4.84 -8.00
N TRP A 33 -16.14 -4.01 -7.46
CA TRP A 33 -14.74 -4.36 -7.32
C TRP A 33 -14.54 -5.45 -6.27
N ILE A 34 -15.09 -5.29 -5.05
CA ILE A 34 -14.87 -6.20 -3.91
C ILE A 34 -15.47 -7.61 -4.13
N ASN A 35 -16.57 -7.70 -4.87
CA ASN A 35 -17.31 -8.96 -5.06
C ASN A 35 -16.87 -9.71 -6.33
N SER A 36 -16.19 -9.04 -7.25
CA SER A 36 -15.62 -9.68 -8.44
C SER A 36 -14.50 -10.68 -8.08
N PRO A 37 -14.08 -11.56 -9.01
CA PRO A 37 -13.03 -12.54 -8.75
C PRO A 37 -11.73 -11.90 -8.24
N MET A 38 -11.23 -12.39 -7.11
CA MET A 38 -10.01 -11.90 -6.47
C MET A 38 -8.79 -12.68 -6.92
N ASN A 39 -7.78 -11.96 -7.38
CA ASN A 39 -6.50 -12.50 -7.82
C ASN A 39 -5.36 -11.54 -7.45
N ASN A 40 -4.12 -11.97 -7.67
CA ASN A 40 -2.97 -11.17 -7.28
C ASN A 40 -2.93 -9.84 -8.05
N ALA A 41 -3.28 -9.81 -9.35
CA ALA A 41 -3.25 -8.61 -10.19
C ALA A 41 -4.11 -7.45 -9.64
N LYS A 42 -5.28 -7.75 -9.04
CA LYS A 42 -6.12 -6.74 -8.38
C LYS A 42 -5.55 -6.19 -7.08
N LEU A 43 -4.70 -6.98 -6.41
CA LEU A 43 -4.14 -6.65 -5.10
C LEU A 43 -2.75 -6.00 -5.23
N LEU A 44 -2.06 -6.16 -6.37
CA LEU A 44 -0.75 -5.55 -6.61
C LEU A 44 -0.73 -4.04 -6.29
N PRO A 45 -1.77 -3.23 -6.63
CA PRO A 45 -1.75 -1.82 -6.26
C PRO A 45 -1.63 -1.56 -4.76
N PHE A 46 -2.43 -2.27 -3.96
CA PHE A 46 -2.52 -2.08 -2.51
C PHE A 46 -1.35 -2.68 -1.71
N GLY A 47 -0.35 -3.27 -2.37
CA GLY A 47 0.77 -3.90 -1.66
C GLY A 47 2.11 -3.84 -2.38
N LEU A 48 2.16 -3.53 -3.67
CA LEU A 48 3.40 -3.41 -4.44
C LEU A 48 3.68 -1.99 -4.91
N TYR A 49 2.65 -1.24 -5.32
CA TYR A 49 2.83 0.15 -5.76
C TYR A 49 2.94 1.11 -4.57
N ASP A 50 2.09 0.96 -3.56
CA ASP A 50 2.06 1.91 -2.43
C ASP A 50 2.99 1.54 -1.27
N GLN A 51 3.66 0.37 -1.32
CA GLN A 51 4.41 -0.18 -0.18
C GLN A 51 5.48 0.77 0.41
N TRP A 52 6.08 1.62 -0.43
CA TRP A 52 7.14 2.55 -0.03
C TRP A 52 6.67 3.99 0.13
N VAL A 53 5.39 4.28 -0.11
CA VAL A 53 4.85 5.63 0.08
C VAL A 53 5.12 6.15 1.50
N PRO A 54 4.88 5.38 2.59
CA PRO A 54 5.19 5.85 3.95
C PRO A 54 6.68 6.15 4.17
N ALA A 55 7.58 5.38 3.56
CA ALA A 55 9.02 5.62 3.63
C ALA A 55 9.42 6.93 2.93
N PHE A 56 8.84 7.21 1.76
CA PHE A 56 9.08 8.46 1.03
C PHE A 56 8.47 9.67 1.76
N GLU A 57 7.30 9.53 2.37
CA GLU A 57 6.74 10.58 3.24
C GLU A 57 7.65 10.89 4.42
N THR A 58 8.21 9.86 5.08
CA THR A 58 9.19 10.05 6.15
C THR A 58 10.44 10.76 5.65
N LEU A 59 10.97 10.35 4.49
CA LEU A 59 12.13 11.02 3.88
C LEU A 59 11.85 12.48 3.54
N PHE A 60 10.67 12.78 3.01
CA PHE A 60 10.24 14.15 2.70
C PHE A 60 10.16 15.03 3.94
N ARG A 61 9.65 14.48 5.05
CA ARG A 61 9.65 15.15 6.36
C ARG A 61 11.07 15.40 6.88
N GLN A 62 11.99 14.46 6.73
CA GLN A 62 13.39 14.61 7.17
C GLN A 62 14.13 15.75 6.45
N VAL A 63 13.76 16.03 5.20
CA VAL A 63 14.30 17.17 4.43
C VAL A 63 13.43 18.43 4.54
N ASN A 64 12.58 18.52 5.57
CA ASN A 64 11.71 19.67 5.86
C ASN A 64 10.78 20.08 4.69
N GLY A 65 10.36 19.12 3.87
CA GLY A 65 9.49 19.37 2.73
C GLY A 65 10.17 20.04 1.53
N ASP A 66 11.51 20.08 1.48
CA ASP A 66 12.25 20.56 0.32
C ASP A 66 12.26 19.50 -0.79
N TRP A 67 11.58 19.82 -1.90
CA TRP A 67 11.49 18.94 -3.06
C TRP A 67 12.84 18.66 -3.73
N GLN A 68 13.72 19.65 -3.84
CA GLN A 68 15.03 19.46 -4.48
C GLN A 68 15.89 18.55 -3.62
N ALA A 69 15.92 18.76 -2.31
CA ALA A 69 16.63 17.89 -1.37
C ALA A 69 16.05 16.47 -1.36
N PHE A 70 14.72 16.34 -1.42
CA PHE A 70 14.04 15.05 -1.53
C PHE A 70 14.44 14.29 -2.80
N TYR A 71 14.41 14.93 -3.96
CA TYR A 71 14.82 14.30 -5.22
C TYR A 71 16.27 13.83 -5.16
N HIS A 72 17.19 14.63 -4.61
CA HIS A 72 18.57 14.20 -4.41
C HIS A 72 18.71 13.00 -3.47
N ALA A 73 17.90 12.93 -2.41
CA ALA A 73 17.91 11.80 -1.48
C ALA A 73 17.34 10.52 -2.12
N VAL A 74 16.26 10.64 -2.89
CA VAL A 74 15.65 9.53 -3.64
C VAL A 74 16.59 9.04 -4.74
N ASP A 75 17.31 9.93 -5.44
CA ASP A 75 18.31 9.54 -6.44
C ASP A 75 19.44 8.68 -5.83
N LYS A 76 19.94 9.09 -4.66
CA LYS A 76 20.91 8.29 -3.88
C LYS A 76 20.36 6.92 -3.49
N LEU A 77 19.10 6.85 -3.05
CA LEU A 77 18.43 5.57 -2.77
C LEU A 77 18.32 4.72 -4.05
N GLY A 78 17.96 5.33 -5.17
CA GLY A 78 17.80 4.69 -6.48
C GLY A 78 19.08 4.03 -6.97
N ALA A 79 20.23 4.66 -6.75
CA ALA A 79 21.56 4.18 -7.11
C ALA A 79 22.07 2.99 -6.27
N MET A 80 21.42 2.66 -5.14
CA MET A 80 21.83 1.53 -4.31
C MET A 80 21.49 0.17 -4.94
N PRO A 81 22.29 -0.88 -4.67
CA PRO A 81 21.90 -2.26 -4.97
C PRO A 81 20.54 -2.61 -4.36
N VAL A 82 19.77 -3.46 -5.03
CA VAL A 82 18.36 -3.74 -4.69
C VAL A 82 18.15 -4.07 -3.21
N GLU A 83 18.99 -4.92 -2.63
CA GLU A 83 18.84 -5.33 -1.22
C GLU A 83 19.21 -4.20 -0.23
N ALA A 84 20.24 -3.41 -0.53
CA ALA A 84 20.59 -2.23 0.25
C ALA A 84 19.49 -1.16 0.18
N ARG A 85 18.94 -0.92 -1.01
CA ARG A 85 17.82 0.00 -1.23
C ARG A 85 16.59 -0.41 -0.43
N LYS A 86 16.22 -1.70 -0.47
CA LYS A 86 15.10 -2.24 0.32
C LYS A 86 15.34 -2.09 1.82
N ALA A 87 16.55 -2.34 2.30
CA ALA A 87 16.90 -2.16 3.71
C ALA A 87 16.76 -0.69 4.15
N ALA A 88 17.26 0.26 3.34
CA ALA A 88 17.13 1.69 3.59
C ALA A 88 15.66 2.14 3.61
N LEU A 89 14.85 1.68 2.64
CA LEU A 89 13.42 2.00 2.61
C LEU A 89 12.66 1.42 3.81
N ARG A 90 13.00 0.19 4.27
CA ARG A 90 12.42 -0.38 5.49
C ARG A 90 12.74 0.44 6.74
N ALA A 91 13.96 0.98 6.84
CA ALA A 91 14.37 1.81 7.97
C ALA A 91 13.64 3.16 8.03
N LEU A 92 13.00 3.59 6.94
CA LEU A 92 12.21 4.81 6.84
C LEU A 92 10.70 4.59 7.08
N MET A 93 10.26 3.33 7.22
CA MET A 93 8.87 3.02 7.54
C MET A 93 8.56 3.44 8.99
N PRO A 94 7.35 3.96 9.27
CA PRO A 94 6.92 4.30 10.63
C PRO A 94 6.72 3.07 11.53
#